data_AF-A0A560EXR5-F1
#
_entry.id   AF-A0A560EXR5-F1
#
_cell.length_a   1.000
_cell.length_b   1.000
_cell.length_c   1.000
_cell.angle_alpha   90.00
_cell.angle_beta   90.00
_cell.angle_gamma   90.00
#
_symmetry.space_group_name_H-M   'P 1'
#
loop_
_entity.id
_entity.type
_entity.pdbx_description
1 polymer ?
#
loop_
_entity_poly.entity_id
_entity_poly.type
_entity_poly.pdbx_seq_one_letter_code
_entity_poly.pdbx_strand_id
1 'polypeptide(L)'
;MHAKRGTILCLLEPVTTNQVNETLGAKPGVQSIFARFGFTEPDGSPIRLHSHQFRHWLNTLAHRGGMSQLDIAKWSSRKDIRQNQDYDHMAPEEFLAMARDLTANDKHLFGGLAELIAKVPTSRDEFMMLEYPTAHVTELGFCIHDFTALPCEKHRDCIQCNEHICVKGDGAKKTRIKEQLALAEAQLEQATEAAAEGYYGAERWQEHHQATVDRFRNLVGILDDPAIPAGSLVRLTNCKEFSPIRLAIKDRMQIESPDSEIFNDLQELLGGE
;
A
#
# COMPACT_ATOMS: atom_id res chain seq x y z
N MET A 1 35.18 39.93 -7.90
CA MET A 1 35.66 38.94 -8.88
C MET A 1 35.60 37.55 -8.23
N HIS A 2 34.46 36.86 -8.29
CA HIS A 2 34.37 35.41 -8.03
C HIS A 2 33.46 34.81 -9.11
N ALA A 3 34.00 34.78 -10.32
CA ALA A 3 33.38 34.12 -11.45
C ALA A 3 33.60 32.61 -11.29
N LYS A 4 32.51 31.88 -11.10
CA LYS A 4 32.40 30.41 -11.05
C LYS A 4 33.00 29.76 -9.79
N ARG A 5 32.12 29.39 -8.85
CA ARG A 5 32.42 28.33 -7.86
C ARG A 5 32.82 27.07 -8.65
N GLY A 6 33.98 26.49 -8.35
CA GLY A 6 34.42 25.27 -9.00
C GLY A 6 33.47 24.12 -8.67
N THR A 7 32.88 23.50 -9.70
CA THR A 7 32.12 22.26 -9.57
C THR A 7 33.09 21.09 -9.43
N ILE A 8 33.21 20.54 -8.21
CA ILE A 8 33.92 19.28 -7.98
C ILE A 8 32.95 18.15 -8.32
N LEU A 9 33.14 17.49 -9.47
CA LEU A 9 32.20 16.50 -10.03
C LEU A 9 31.95 15.27 -9.13
N CYS A 10 32.84 15.00 -8.17
CA CYS A 10 32.80 13.80 -7.33
C CYS A 10 32.57 14.10 -5.84
N LEU A 11 32.23 15.35 -5.48
CA LEU A 11 31.96 15.70 -4.08
C LEU A 11 30.45 15.66 -3.82
N LEU A 12 30.03 14.73 -2.96
CA LEU A 12 28.66 14.72 -2.44
C LEU A 12 28.53 15.82 -1.40
N GLU A 13 27.90 16.94 -1.76
CA GLU A 13 27.57 18.02 -0.84
C GLU A 13 26.09 17.89 -0.42
N PRO A 14 25.76 18.02 0.88
CA PRO A 14 24.37 18.05 1.31
C PRO A 14 23.65 19.26 0.72
N VAL A 15 22.47 19.04 0.13
CA VAL A 15 21.62 20.12 -0.35
C VAL A 15 21.08 20.90 0.84
N THR A 16 21.35 22.20 0.90
CA THR A 16 20.87 23.06 1.98
C THR A 16 19.61 23.82 1.56
N THR A 17 18.77 24.19 2.55
CA THR A 17 17.59 25.03 2.31
C THR A 17 17.95 26.36 1.64
N ASN A 18 19.13 26.90 1.93
CA ASN A 18 19.62 28.12 1.31
C ASN A 18 19.91 27.93 -0.18
N GLN A 19 20.52 26.81 -0.58
CA GLN A 19 20.72 26.50 -2.01
C GLN A 19 19.38 26.41 -2.75
N VAL A 20 18.38 25.75 -2.15
CA VAL A 20 17.02 25.67 -2.72
C VAL A 20 16.40 27.07 -2.85
N ASN A 21 16.41 27.87 -1.78
CA ASN A 21 15.85 29.22 -1.81
C ASN A 21 16.58 30.14 -2.80
N GLU A 22 17.92 30.04 -2.93
CA GLU A 22 18.69 30.78 -3.93
C GLU A 22 18.26 30.40 -5.34
N THR A 23 18.09 29.10 -5.64
CA THR A 23 17.59 28.65 -6.95
C THR A 23 16.17 29.12 -7.26
N LEU A 24 15.33 29.32 -6.24
CA LEU A 24 13.98 29.86 -6.37
C LEU A 24 13.90 31.39 -6.42
N GLY A 25 15.05 32.08 -6.38
CA GLY A 25 15.11 33.54 -6.57
C GLY A 25 15.09 34.37 -5.28
N ALA A 26 15.33 33.77 -4.11
CA ALA A 26 15.34 34.48 -2.83
C ALA A 26 16.47 35.51 -2.69
N LYS A 27 17.55 35.41 -3.48
CA LYS A 27 18.73 36.27 -3.39
C LYS A 27 18.92 37.14 -4.64
N PRO A 28 18.91 38.48 -4.51
CA PRO A 28 19.23 39.37 -5.62
C PRO A 28 20.67 39.15 -6.13
N GLY A 29 20.84 39.10 -7.45
CA GLY A 29 22.16 38.95 -8.10
C GLY A 29 22.65 37.51 -8.29
N VAL A 30 21.92 36.50 -7.80
CA VAL A 30 22.14 35.09 -8.16
C VAL A 30 21.10 34.68 -9.19
N GLN A 31 21.53 34.01 -10.26
CA GLN A 31 20.62 33.54 -11.30
C GLN A 31 19.72 32.41 -10.74
N SER A 32 18.42 32.64 -10.73
CA SER A 32 17.42 31.63 -10.36
C SER A 32 17.20 30.63 -11.49
N ILE A 33 16.52 29.52 -11.18
CA ILE A 33 16.10 28.54 -12.20
C ILE A 33 15.17 29.18 -13.24
N PHE A 34 14.29 30.09 -12.81
CA PHE A 34 13.38 30.82 -13.71
C PHE A 34 14.16 31.70 -14.68
N ALA A 35 15.12 32.48 -14.18
CA ALA A 35 15.98 33.31 -15.01
C ALA A 35 16.88 32.48 -15.95
N ARG A 36 17.28 31.27 -15.54
CA ARG A 36 18.05 30.35 -16.40
C ARG A 36 17.23 29.86 -17.60
N PHE A 37 15.92 29.66 -17.44
CA PHE A 37 15.02 29.20 -18.50
C PHE A 37 14.25 30.34 -19.20
N GLY A 38 14.48 31.60 -18.82
CA GLY A 38 13.82 32.76 -19.43
C GLY A 38 12.37 32.97 -19.00
N PHE A 39 11.97 32.44 -17.83
CA PHE A 39 10.64 32.66 -17.27
C PHE A 39 10.58 33.95 -16.44
N THR A 40 9.53 34.74 -16.66
CA THR A 40 9.20 35.96 -15.93
C THR A 40 7.73 35.95 -15.53
N GLU A 41 7.36 36.81 -14.58
CA GLU A 41 5.97 37.14 -14.32
C GLU A 41 5.33 37.83 -15.54
N PRO A 42 3.99 37.91 -15.64
CA PRO A 42 3.29 38.57 -16.76
C PRO A 42 3.65 40.05 -16.97
N ASP A 43 4.11 40.73 -15.91
CA ASP A 43 4.58 42.12 -15.94
C ASP A 43 6.07 42.25 -16.34
N GLY A 44 6.74 41.13 -16.63
CA GLY A 44 8.15 41.06 -16.98
C GLY A 44 9.11 41.03 -15.79
N SER A 45 8.60 41.03 -14.55
CA SER A 45 9.44 40.98 -13.36
C SER A 45 10.02 39.56 -13.12
N PRO A 46 11.18 39.44 -12.44
CA PRO A 46 11.76 38.13 -12.12
C PRO A 46 10.89 37.34 -11.14
N ILE A 47 10.59 36.08 -11.47
CA ILE A 47 9.86 35.17 -10.58
C ILE A 47 10.70 34.90 -9.32
N ARG A 48 10.07 35.03 -8.15
CA ARG A 48 10.66 34.73 -6.85
C ARG A 48 9.70 33.89 -6.03
N LEU A 49 10.16 32.72 -5.60
CA LEU A 49 9.40 31.82 -4.75
C LEU A 49 10.18 31.45 -3.48
N HIS A 50 9.43 31.19 -2.41
CA HIS A 50 9.91 30.57 -1.20
C HIS A 50 9.51 29.09 -1.18
N SER A 51 10.40 28.24 -0.65
CA SER A 51 10.16 26.80 -0.52
C SER A 51 8.85 26.47 0.23
N HIS A 52 8.41 27.30 1.18
CA HIS A 52 7.14 27.11 1.87
C HIS A 52 5.91 27.36 1.00
N GLN A 53 5.96 28.20 -0.03
CA GLN A 53 4.80 28.51 -0.88
C GLN A 53 4.23 27.26 -1.57
N PHE A 54 5.08 26.30 -1.95
CA PHE A 54 4.63 25.02 -2.49
C PHE A 54 3.77 24.24 -1.48
N ARG A 55 4.13 24.28 -0.20
CA ARG A 55 3.37 23.62 0.86
C ARG A 55 2.03 24.29 1.13
N HIS A 56 1.95 25.62 1.02
CA HIS A 56 0.68 26.34 1.08
C HIS A 56 -0.21 25.93 -0.10
N TRP A 57 0.33 25.99 -1.32
CA TRP A 57 -0.41 25.65 -2.54
C TRP A 57 -0.94 24.22 -2.54
N LEU A 58 -0.12 23.24 -2.16
CA LEU A 58 -0.52 21.83 -2.05
C LEU A 58 -1.63 21.62 -1.01
N ASN A 59 -1.59 22.33 0.12
CA ASN A 59 -2.68 22.27 1.10
C ASN A 59 -3.97 22.88 0.55
N THR A 60 -3.90 24.04 -0.11
CA THR A 60 -5.07 24.64 -0.77
C THR A 60 -5.69 23.69 -1.79
N LEU A 61 -4.88 23.00 -2.60
CA LEU A 61 -5.38 21.99 -3.53
C LEU A 61 -6.02 20.79 -2.83
N ALA A 62 -5.45 20.32 -1.72
CA ALA A 62 -6.02 19.23 -0.92
C ALA A 62 -7.37 19.62 -0.30
N HIS A 63 -7.49 20.85 0.24
CA HIS A 63 -8.77 21.37 0.73
C HIS A 63 -9.80 21.46 -0.41
N ARG A 64 -9.41 21.99 -1.58
CA ARG A 64 -10.28 22.05 -2.76
C ARG A 64 -10.69 20.68 -3.30
N GLY A 65 -9.83 19.68 -3.13
CA GLY A 65 -10.12 18.28 -3.46
C GLY A 65 -11.02 17.56 -2.45
N GLY A 66 -11.47 18.23 -1.40
CA GLY A 66 -12.40 17.68 -0.40
C GLY A 66 -11.73 16.88 0.72
N MET A 67 -10.41 16.96 0.90
CA MET A 67 -9.75 16.31 2.02
C MET A 67 -10.14 16.96 3.36
N SER A 68 -10.37 16.15 4.38
CA SER A 68 -10.69 16.65 5.72
C SER A 68 -9.49 17.33 6.39
N GLN A 69 -9.74 18.23 7.36
CA GLN A 69 -8.67 18.87 8.13
C GLN A 69 -7.73 17.84 8.81
N LEU A 70 -8.28 16.72 9.25
CA LEU A 70 -7.52 15.66 9.93
C LEU A 70 -6.62 14.90 8.94
N ASP A 71 -7.12 14.61 7.73
CA ASP A 71 -6.34 13.93 6.70
C ASP A 71 -5.23 14.83 6.16
N ILE A 72 -5.51 16.12 5.97
CA ILE A 72 -4.51 17.11 5.58
C ILE A 72 -3.42 17.24 6.64
N ALA A 73 -3.80 17.24 7.92
CA ALA A 73 -2.84 17.27 9.03
C ALA A 73 -1.93 16.03 9.01
N LYS A 74 -2.50 14.84 8.83
CA LYS A 74 -1.74 13.58 8.72
C LYS A 74 -0.82 13.56 7.49
N TRP A 75 -1.36 13.88 6.31
CA TRP A 75 -0.61 13.92 5.05
C TRP A 75 0.53 14.94 5.08
N SER A 76 0.31 16.06 5.75
CA SER A 76 1.31 17.09 5.97
C SER A 76 2.25 16.82 7.16
N SER A 77 2.11 15.69 7.85
CA SER A 77 2.88 15.33 9.06
C SER A 77 2.80 16.37 10.18
N ARG A 78 1.61 16.94 10.40
CA ARG A 78 1.34 17.89 11.49
C ARG A 78 0.98 17.13 12.77
N LYS A 79 1.49 17.63 13.89
CA LYS A 79 1.15 17.11 15.23
C LYS A 79 -0.25 17.58 15.68
N ASP A 80 -0.71 18.72 15.15
CA ASP A 80 -1.97 19.35 15.55
C ASP A 80 -2.71 19.90 14.34
N ILE A 81 -4.02 19.66 14.27
CA ILE A 81 -4.92 20.11 13.20
C ILE A 81 -4.98 21.65 13.14
N ARG A 82 -4.81 22.33 14.27
CA ARG A 82 -4.82 23.80 14.34
C ARG A 82 -3.74 24.44 13.47
N GLN A 83 -2.64 23.72 13.21
CA GLN A 83 -1.56 24.14 12.31
C GLN A 83 -1.97 24.17 10.83
N ASN A 84 -3.17 23.71 10.46
CA ASN A 84 -3.66 23.84 9.09
C ASN A 84 -4.02 25.29 8.75
N GLN A 85 -4.46 26.09 9.72
CA GLN A 85 -4.94 27.46 9.48
C GLN A 85 -3.85 28.37 8.90
N ASP A 86 -2.60 28.17 9.30
CA ASP A 86 -1.46 28.94 8.78
C ASP A 86 -1.21 28.68 7.29
N TYR A 87 -1.74 27.59 6.75
CA TYR A 87 -1.50 27.13 5.38
C TYR A 87 -2.74 27.09 4.49
N ASP A 88 -3.92 27.31 5.07
CA ASP A 88 -5.17 27.38 4.34
C ASP A 88 -5.36 28.81 3.82
N HIS A 89 -5.46 28.92 2.49
CA HIS A 89 -5.70 30.18 1.79
C HIS A 89 -7.00 30.13 0.98
N MET A 90 -7.91 29.19 1.29
CA MET A 90 -9.25 29.24 0.72
C MET A 90 -9.97 30.51 1.17
N ALA A 91 -10.65 31.17 0.24
CA ALA A 91 -11.50 32.29 0.60
C ALA A 91 -12.69 31.79 1.43
N PRO A 92 -13.16 32.55 2.45
CA PRO A 92 -14.34 32.17 3.23
C PRO A 92 -15.59 31.93 2.38
N GLU A 93 -15.72 32.69 1.28
CA GLU A 93 -16.78 32.56 0.28
C GLU A 93 -16.70 31.24 -0.49
N GLU A 94 -15.48 30.79 -0.81
CA GLU A 94 -15.20 29.51 -1.48
C GLU A 94 -15.54 28.34 -0.55
N PHE A 95 -15.17 28.43 0.72
CA PHE A 95 -15.54 27.44 1.74
C PHE A 95 -17.06 27.37 1.96
N LEU A 96 -17.74 28.52 2.01
CA LEU A 96 -19.20 28.59 2.12
C LEU A 96 -19.90 28.06 0.87
N ALA A 97 -19.38 28.33 -0.32
CA ALA A 97 -19.88 27.78 -1.57
C ALA A 97 -19.72 26.25 -1.58
N MET A 98 -18.55 25.73 -1.19
CA MET A 98 -18.34 24.29 -1.02
C MET A 98 -19.30 23.71 0.01
N ALA A 99 -19.42 24.30 1.20
CA ALA A 99 -20.36 23.83 2.23
C ALA A 99 -21.83 23.85 1.75
N ARG A 100 -22.21 24.82 0.92
CA ARG A 100 -23.55 24.93 0.32
C ARG A 100 -23.78 23.92 -0.80
N ASP A 101 -22.83 23.73 -1.70
CA ASP A 101 -22.91 22.71 -2.76
C ASP A 101 -23.00 21.31 -2.16
N LEU A 102 -22.21 21.08 -1.11
CA LEU A 102 -22.26 19.89 -0.30
C LEU A 102 -23.68 19.71 0.29
N THR A 103 -24.23 20.70 1.00
CA THR A 103 -25.53 20.56 1.67
C THR A 103 -26.76 20.59 0.76
N ALA A 104 -26.67 21.19 -0.43
CA ALA A 104 -27.80 21.37 -1.34
C ALA A 104 -28.04 20.16 -2.25
N ASN A 105 -26.99 19.41 -2.60
CA ASN A 105 -27.09 18.34 -3.60
C ASN A 105 -26.88 16.92 -3.05
N ASP A 106 -26.56 16.74 -1.76
CA ASP A 106 -26.35 15.40 -1.22
C ASP A 106 -26.72 15.26 0.27
N LYS A 107 -27.70 14.38 0.57
CA LYS A 107 -28.04 13.97 1.95
C LYS A 107 -26.99 13.03 2.57
N HIS A 108 -25.95 12.66 1.81
CA HIS A 108 -24.93 11.68 2.18
C HIS A 108 -23.63 12.29 2.74
N LEU A 109 -23.69 13.51 3.29
CA LEU A 109 -22.49 14.27 3.63
C LEU A 109 -21.86 13.97 5.00
N PHE A 110 -21.47 12.72 5.17
CA PHE A 110 -20.15 12.41 5.72
C PHE A 110 -19.32 11.89 4.54
N GLY A 111 -18.48 12.74 3.95
CA GLY A 111 -17.75 12.41 2.71
C GLY A 111 -17.07 11.04 2.77
N GLY A 112 -17.28 10.19 1.75
CA GLY A 112 -16.58 8.92 1.50
C GLY A 112 -16.56 7.86 2.61
N LEU A 113 -17.07 8.19 3.78
CA LEU A 113 -17.17 7.40 5.01
C LEU A 113 -18.63 7.27 5.45
N ALA A 114 -19.59 7.81 4.68
CA ALA A 114 -21.03 7.67 4.91
C ALA A 114 -21.62 6.32 4.44
N GLU A 115 -20.80 5.37 4.00
CA GLU A 115 -20.97 4.03 4.56
C GLU A 115 -20.38 4.05 5.96
N LEU A 116 -21.04 4.79 6.86
CA LEU A 116 -21.03 4.44 8.26
C LEU A 116 -21.78 3.10 8.27
N ILE A 117 -21.07 2.02 7.92
CA ILE A 117 -21.21 0.76 8.63
C ILE A 117 -21.30 1.24 10.06
N ALA A 118 -22.49 1.17 10.65
CA ALA A 118 -22.70 1.66 11.97
C ALA A 118 -21.63 0.99 12.82
N LYS A 119 -20.56 1.71 13.17
CA LYS A 119 -19.53 1.23 14.08
C LYS A 119 -20.16 1.33 15.45
N VAL A 120 -21.24 0.57 15.64
CA VAL A 120 -21.89 0.37 16.91
C VAL A 120 -20.79 -0.20 17.77
N PRO A 121 -20.38 0.50 18.85
CA PRO A 121 -19.43 -0.05 19.78
C PRO A 121 -19.97 -1.40 20.24
N THR A 122 -19.30 -2.47 19.84
CA THR A 122 -19.64 -3.82 20.28
C THR A 122 -19.06 -4.01 21.67
N SER A 123 -19.72 -4.77 22.53
CA SER A 123 -19.16 -5.09 23.84
C SER A 123 -17.86 -5.89 23.65
N ARG A 124 -16.97 -5.85 24.66
CA ARG A 124 -15.74 -6.64 24.60
C ARG A 124 -16.03 -8.12 24.39
N ASP A 125 -17.08 -8.64 25.02
CA ASP A 125 -17.46 -10.05 24.91
C ASP A 125 -17.94 -10.39 23.49
N GLU A 126 -18.76 -9.53 22.87
CA GLU A 126 -19.17 -9.69 21.47
C GLU A 126 -17.99 -9.60 20.50
N PHE A 127 -17.02 -8.71 20.76
CA PHE A 127 -15.79 -8.63 19.95
C PHE A 127 -14.97 -9.93 20.06
N MET A 128 -14.83 -10.47 21.27
CA MET A 128 -14.10 -11.72 21.52
C MET A 128 -14.80 -12.96 20.94
N MET A 129 -16.11 -12.87 20.65
CA MET A 129 -16.88 -13.93 19.98
C MET A 129 -16.77 -13.90 18.45
N LEU A 130 -16.17 -12.86 17.85
CA LEU A 130 -15.98 -12.81 16.40
C LEU A 130 -14.96 -13.87 15.96
N GLU A 131 -15.32 -14.62 14.93
CA GLU A 131 -14.41 -15.60 14.30
C GLU A 131 -13.17 -14.89 13.72
N TYR A 132 -13.35 -13.69 13.18
CA TYR A 132 -12.28 -12.85 12.61
C TYR A 132 -12.35 -11.43 13.20
N PRO A 133 -11.55 -11.11 14.22
CA PRO A 133 -11.58 -9.80 14.89
C PRO A 133 -11.13 -8.64 13.98
N THR A 134 -10.26 -8.95 13.01
CA THR A 134 -9.68 -8.01 12.06
C THR A 134 -9.88 -8.51 10.64
N ALA A 135 -10.34 -7.63 9.75
CA ALA A 135 -10.48 -7.92 8.32
C ALA A 135 -9.99 -6.74 7.49
N HIS A 136 -8.91 -6.92 6.73
CA HIS A 136 -8.36 -5.92 5.81
C HIS A 136 -8.72 -6.27 4.38
N VAL A 137 -9.49 -5.40 3.71
CA VAL A 137 -9.88 -5.60 2.31
C VAL A 137 -8.64 -5.50 1.42
N THR A 138 -8.43 -6.49 0.56
CA THR A 138 -7.35 -6.53 -0.43
C THR A 138 -7.90 -6.58 -1.85
N GLU A 139 -7.03 -6.63 -2.86
CA GLU A 139 -7.43 -6.69 -4.27
C GLU A 139 -8.20 -7.97 -4.62
N LEU A 140 -7.86 -9.10 -4.00
CA LEU A 140 -8.43 -10.42 -4.28
C LEU A 140 -9.58 -10.79 -3.32
N GLY A 141 -9.61 -10.21 -2.12
CA GLY A 141 -10.50 -10.65 -1.05
C GLY A 141 -10.35 -9.79 0.20
N PHE A 142 -10.16 -10.43 1.35
CA PHE A 142 -9.78 -9.79 2.60
C PHE A 142 -8.82 -10.66 3.41
N CYS A 143 -8.01 -10.03 4.25
CA CYS A 143 -7.02 -10.68 5.10
C CYS A 143 -7.50 -10.65 6.56
N ILE A 144 -7.42 -11.79 7.24
CA ILE A 144 -7.81 -11.93 8.65
C ILE A 144 -6.63 -11.80 9.63
N HIS A 145 -5.43 -11.53 9.11
CA HIS A 145 -4.22 -11.40 9.90
C HIS A 145 -4.37 -10.33 11.00
N ASP A 146 -3.89 -10.63 12.20
CA ASP A 146 -3.91 -9.69 13.32
C ASP A 146 -2.72 -8.72 13.22
N PHE A 147 -2.95 -7.62 12.52
CA PHE A 147 -1.97 -6.54 12.38
C PHE A 147 -1.68 -5.79 13.70
N THR A 148 -2.45 -6.03 14.76
CA THR A 148 -2.16 -5.47 16.09
C THR A 148 -1.09 -6.28 16.81
N ALA A 149 -0.97 -7.58 16.51
CA ALA A 149 0.03 -8.47 17.07
C ALA A 149 1.33 -8.45 16.27
N LEU A 150 1.27 -8.53 14.93
CA LEU A 150 2.46 -8.62 14.06
C LEU A 150 2.22 -7.93 12.71
N PRO A 151 3.25 -7.32 12.08
CA PRO A 151 3.16 -6.95 10.68
C PRO A 151 3.10 -8.18 9.76
N CYS A 152 2.47 -8.03 8.59
CA CYS A 152 2.36 -9.11 7.61
C CYS A 152 3.74 -9.53 7.04
N GLU A 153 4.10 -10.79 7.26
CA GLU A 153 5.36 -11.38 6.75
C GLU A 153 5.30 -11.76 5.25
N LYS A 154 4.11 -11.70 4.63
CA LYS A 154 3.87 -12.12 3.24
C LYS A 154 4.11 -11.03 2.21
N HIS A 155 4.28 -9.78 2.64
CA HIS A 155 4.65 -8.66 1.75
C HIS A 155 3.77 -8.54 0.48
N ARG A 156 2.44 -8.70 0.63
CA ARG A 156 1.43 -8.68 -0.45
C ARG A 156 1.35 -9.93 -1.33
N ASP A 157 2.05 -11.01 -1.00
CA ASP A 157 1.82 -12.34 -1.57
C ASP A 157 0.53 -12.98 -0.98
N CYS A 158 -0.59 -12.28 -1.13
CA CYS A 158 -1.87 -12.69 -0.55
C CYS A 158 -2.40 -13.99 -1.15
N ILE A 159 -2.09 -14.26 -2.42
CA ILE A 159 -2.54 -15.49 -3.07
C ILE A 159 -1.95 -16.69 -2.34
N GLN A 160 -0.67 -16.65 -1.96
CA GLN A 160 0.03 -17.76 -1.31
C GLN A 160 -0.25 -17.91 0.20
N CYS A 161 -0.98 -16.95 0.77
CA CYS A 161 -1.24 -16.84 2.20
C CYS A 161 -2.43 -17.71 2.66
N ASN A 162 -2.29 -18.36 3.82
CA ASN A 162 -3.38 -19.14 4.44
C ASN A 162 -4.40 -18.29 5.22
N GLU A 163 -4.08 -17.04 5.51
CA GLU A 163 -4.95 -16.07 6.21
C GLU A 163 -5.73 -15.16 5.24
N HIS A 164 -5.67 -15.45 3.94
CA HIS A 164 -6.41 -14.70 2.94
C HIS A 164 -7.72 -15.40 2.56
N ILE A 165 -8.81 -14.64 2.53
CA ILE A 165 -10.16 -15.14 2.26
C ILE A 165 -10.72 -14.39 1.05
N CYS A 166 -11.23 -15.15 0.07
CA CYS A 166 -11.95 -14.64 -1.09
C CYS A 166 -13.45 -14.86 -0.90
N VAL A 167 -14.27 -13.96 -1.44
CA VAL A 167 -15.74 -14.06 -1.37
C VAL A 167 -16.27 -14.41 -2.75
N LYS A 168 -17.01 -15.52 -2.84
CA LYS A 168 -17.68 -15.87 -4.08
C LYS A 168 -18.83 -14.93 -4.38
N GLY A 169 -18.93 -14.48 -5.64
CA GLY A 169 -19.99 -13.56 -6.09
C GLY A 169 -19.55 -12.09 -6.14
N ASP A 170 -18.35 -11.76 -5.63
CA ASP A 170 -17.74 -10.45 -5.91
C ASP A 170 -17.21 -10.43 -7.35
N GLY A 171 -18.00 -9.85 -8.25
CA GLY A 171 -17.66 -9.77 -9.67
C GLY A 171 -16.38 -8.98 -9.94
N ALA A 172 -16.13 -7.90 -9.21
CA ALA A 172 -14.96 -7.06 -9.42
C ALA A 172 -13.67 -7.78 -9.01
N LYS A 173 -13.66 -8.42 -7.83
CA LYS A 173 -12.50 -9.21 -7.38
C LYS A 173 -12.30 -10.45 -8.24
N LYS A 174 -13.37 -11.12 -8.67
CA LYS A 174 -13.30 -12.25 -9.60
C LYS A 174 -12.62 -11.89 -10.91
N THR A 175 -12.96 -10.74 -11.49
CA THR A 175 -12.28 -10.24 -12.70
C THR A 175 -10.79 -10.02 -12.44
N ARG A 176 -10.43 -9.35 -11.33
CA ARG A 176 -9.01 -9.14 -10.95
C ARG A 176 -8.25 -10.46 -10.75
N ILE A 177 -8.88 -11.45 -10.13
CA ILE A 177 -8.28 -12.79 -9.95
C ILE A 177 -7.98 -13.44 -11.31
N LYS A 178 -8.89 -13.31 -12.29
CA LYS A 178 -8.68 -13.83 -13.65
C LYS A 178 -7.58 -13.06 -14.39
N GLU A 179 -7.50 -11.74 -14.22
CA GLU A 179 -6.41 -10.93 -14.76
C GLU A 179 -5.05 -11.32 -14.18
N GLN A 180 -4.97 -11.53 -12.85
CA GLN A 180 -3.76 -11.98 -12.17
C GLN A 180 -3.36 -13.40 -12.57
N LEU A 181 -4.34 -14.30 -12.79
CA LEU A 181 -4.08 -15.63 -13.34
C LEU A 181 -3.43 -15.53 -14.74
N ALA A 182 -3.99 -14.72 -15.64
CA ALA A 182 -3.45 -14.56 -16.99
C ALA A 182 -2.01 -14.00 -16.96
N LEU A 183 -1.73 -13.06 -16.04
CA LEU A 183 -0.38 -12.54 -15.83
C LEU A 183 0.58 -13.64 -15.32
N ALA A 184 0.14 -14.43 -14.33
CA ALA A 184 0.93 -15.51 -13.76
C ALA A 184 1.23 -16.61 -14.80
N GLU A 185 0.28 -16.93 -15.68
CA GLU A 185 0.47 -17.89 -16.78
C GLU A 185 1.52 -17.40 -17.79
N ALA A 186 1.48 -16.12 -18.16
CA ALA A 186 2.50 -15.53 -19.03
C ALA A 186 3.90 -15.52 -18.37
N GLN A 187 3.97 -15.30 -17.06
CA GLN A 187 5.24 -15.37 -16.31
C GLN A 187 5.78 -16.80 -16.22
N LEU A 188 4.89 -17.78 -16.04
CA LEU A 188 5.26 -19.20 -16.04
C LEU A 188 5.82 -19.65 -17.40
N GLU A 189 5.25 -19.17 -18.51
CA GLU A 189 5.75 -19.44 -19.85
C GLU A 189 7.21 -18.94 -20.00
N GLN A 190 7.47 -17.69 -19.63
CA GLN A 190 8.83 -17.12 -19.64
C GLN A 190 9.80 -17.87 -18.71
N ALA A 191 9.33 -18.26 -17.51
CA ALA A 191 10.14 -19.03 -16.57
C ALA A 191 10.48 -20.43 -17.13
N THR A 192 9.55 -21.05 -17.85
CA THR A 192 9.74 -22.36 -18.50
C THR A 192 10.74 -22.27 -19.66
N GLU A 193 10.68 -21.21 -20.47
CA GLU A 193 11.65 -20.96 -21.54
C GLU A 193 13.06 -20.75 -20.97
N ALA A 194 13.22 -19.89 -19.97
CA ALA A 194 14.51 -19.65 -19.33
C ALA A 194 15.10 -20.91 -18.68
N ALA A 195 14.26 -21.78 -18.11
CA ALA A 195 14.68 -23.07 -17.58
C ALA A 195 15.15 -24.02 -18.70
N ALA A 196 14.44 -24.06 -19.83
CA ALA A 196 14.83 -24.85 -21.00
C ALA A 196 16.15 -24.38 -21.64
N GLU A 197 16.42 -23.07 -21.60
CA GLU A 197 17.69 -22.47 -22.04
C GLU A 197 18.85 -22.72 -21.07
N GLY A 198 18.59 -23.29 -19.89
CA GLY A 198 19.61 -23.67 -18.91
C GLY A 198 20.13 -22.51 -18.05
N TYR A 199 19.35 -21.44 -17.89
CA TYR A 199 19.72 -20.35 -16.98
C TYR A 199 19.83 -20.85 -15.54
N TYR A 200 20.94 -20.51 -14.87
CA TYR A 200 21.21 -20.94 -13.51
C TYR A 200 20.08 -20.49 -12.55
N GLY A 201 19.46 -21.44 -11.87
CA GLY A 201 18.39 -21.19 -10.90
C GLY A 201 16.99 -21.00 -11.50
N ALA A 202 16.83 -21.09 -12.82
CA ALA A 202 15.54 -20.91 -13.49
C ALA A 202 14.52 -22.00 -13.12
N GLU A 203 14.95 -23.23 -12.83
CA GLU A 203 14.07 -24.33 -12.38
C GLU A 203 13.28 -23.97 -11.11
N ARG A 204 13.95 -23.37 -10.10
CA ARG A 204 13.27 -22.92 -8.87
C ARG A 204 12.25 -21.81 -9.13
N TRP A 205 12.57 -20.94 -10.08
CA TRP A 205 11.68 -19.86 -10.48
C TRP A 205 10.45 -20.41 -11.20
N GLN A 206 10.65 -21.38 -12.10
CA GLN A 206 9.58 -22.12 -12.76
C GLN A 206 8.68 -22.84 -11.74
N GLU A 207 9.25 -23.56 -10.77
CA GLU A 207 8.49 -24.22 -9.69
C GLU A 207 7.61 -23.24 -8.90
N HIS A 208 8.15 -22.07 -8.56
CA HIS A 208 7.40 -21.02 -7.86
C HIS A 208 6.23 -20.49 -8.70
N HIS A 209 6.47 -20.18 -9.98
CA HIS A 209 5.41 -19.72 -10.87
C HIS A 209 4.34 -20.78 -11.13
N GLN A 210 4.74 -22.04 -11.24
CA GLN A 210 3.82 -23.15 -11.41
C GLN A 210 2.88 -23.26 -10.21
N ALA A 211 3.42 -23.22 -8.99
CA ALA A 211 2.62 -23.25 -7.77
C ALA A 211 1.63 -22.08 -7.69
N THR A 212 2.05 -20.88 -8.09
CA THR A 212 1.19 -19.68 -8.14
C THR A 212 0.05 -19.84 -9.14
N VAL A 213 0.35 -20.31 -10.36
CA VAL A 213 -0.66 -20.56 -11.40
C VAL A 213 -1.66 -21.63 -10.95
N ASP A 214 -1.19 -22.75 -10.40
CA ASP A 214 -2.05 -23.83 -9.93
C ASP A 214 -3.02 -23.34 -8.85
N ARG A 215 -2.53 -22.46 -7.97
CA ARG A 215 -3.32 -21.88 -6.89
C ARG A 215 -4.37 -20.90 -7.42
N PHE A 216 -4.02 -20.05 -8.37
CA PHE A 216 -5.00 -19.19 -9.05
C PHE A 216 -6.04 -20.00 -9.82
N ARG A 217 -5.63 -21.06 -10.54
CA ARG A 217 -6.56 -21.95 -11.26
C ARG A 217 -7.52 -22.63 -10.31
N ASN A 218 -7.02 -23.11 -9.16
CA ASN A 218 -7.85 -23.68 -8.11
C ASN A 218 -8.89 -22.66 -7.59
N LEU A 219 -8.46 -21.43 -7.28
CA LEU A 219 -9.34 -20.36 -6.84
C LEU A 219 -10.42 -20.05 -7.88
N VAL A 220 -10.03 -19.85 -9.14
CA VAL A 220 -10.95 -19.58 -10.25
C VAL A 220 -11.95 -20.72 -10.42
N GLY A 221 -11.50 -21.97 -10.34
CA GLY A 221 -12.36 -23.15 -10.38
C GLY A 221 -13.46 -23.10 -9.32
N ILE A 222 -13.11 -22.80 -8.06
CA ILE A 222 -14.07 -22.63 -6.95
C ILE A 222 -15.04 -21.46 -7.21
N LEU A 223 -14.53 -20.34 -7.72
CA LEU A 223 -15.33 -19.14 -8.00
C LEU A 223 -16.27 -19.29 -9.21
N ASP A 224 -15.97 -20.19 -10.14
CA ASP A 224 -16.79 -20.52 -11.31
C ASP A 224 -17.72 -21.72 -11.08
N ASP A 225 -17.48 -22.56 -10.06
CA ASP A 225 -18.28 -23.77 -9.80
C ASP A 225 -19.75 -23.47 -9.42
N PRO A 226 -20.76 -23.83 -10.23
CA PRO A 226 -22.16 -23.55 -9.90
C PRO A 226 -22.66 -24.23 -8.61
N ALA A 227 -21.98 -25.28 -8.11
CA ALA A 227 -22.35 -25.98 -6.88
C ALA A 227 -22.07 -25.16 -5.61
N ILE A 228 -21.16 -24.17 -5.68
CA ILE A 228 -20.79 -23.35 -4.53
C ILE A 228 -21.62 -22.05 -4.55
N PRO A 229 -22.44 -21.77 -3.51
CA PRO A 229 -23.30 -20.59 -3.47
C PRO A 229 -22.55 -19.25 -3.53
N ALA A 230 -23.20 -18.21 -4.07
CA ALA A 230 -22.72 -16.84 -3.93
C ALA A 230 -22.73 -16.43 -2.44
N GLY A 231 -21.72 -15.69 -2.01
CA GLY A 231 -21.48 -15.31 -0.62
C GLY A 231 -20.59 -16.29 0.15
N SER A 232 -20.25 -17.47 -0.40
CA SER A 232 -19.34 -18.40 0.26
C SER A 232 -17.94 -17.80 0.45
N LEU A 233 -17.39 -18.00 1.65
CA LEU A 233 -16.02 -17.66 1.99
C LEU A 233 -15.09 -18.78 1.51
N VAL A 234 -14.12 -18.43 0.69
CA VAL A 234 -13.15 -19.34 0.09
C VAL A 234 -11.77 -19.03 0.68
N ARG A 235 -11.21 -19.99 1.40
CA ARG A 235 -9.84 -19.93 1.93
C ARG A 235 -9.04 -21.08 1.36
N LEU A 236 -7.95 -20.77 0.67
CA LEU A 236 -7.07 -21.79 0.12
C LEU A 236 -5.99 -22.16 1.14
N THR A 237 -5.79 -23.46 1.36
CA THR A 237 -4.72 -23.96 2.21
C THR A 237 -3.44 -24.19 1.40
N ASN A 238 -2.30 -23.86 1.97
CA ASN A 238 -0.96 -24.01 1.42
C ASN A 238 -0.06 -24.67 2.47
N CYS A 239 0.21 -25.95 2.30
CA CYS A 239 1.11 -26.70 3.20
C CYS A 239 2.57 -26.27 3.07
N LYS A 240 2.94 -25.61 1.96
CA LYS A 240 4.29 -25.09 1.69
C LYS A 240 4.41 -23.60 2.00
N GLU A 241 3.44 -23.02 2.69
CA GLU A 241 3.51 -21.62 3.09
C GLU A 241 4.74 -21.36 3.97
N PHE A 242 5.49 -20.30 3.65
CA PHE A 242 6.62 -19.88 4.47
C PHE A 242 6.16 -19.50 5.89
N SER A 243 6.78 -20.06 6.92
CA SER A 243 6.55 -19.67 8.31
C SER A 243 7.88 -19.72 9.06
N PRO A 244 8.33 -18.60 9.67
CA PRO A 244 9.53 -18.58 10.50
C PRO A 244 9.44 -19.58 11.66
N ILE A 245 8.25 -19.78 12.22
CA ILE A 245 8.01 -20.74 13.30
C ILE A 245 8.18 -22.17 12.78
N ARG A 246 7.57 -22.52 11.64
CA ARG A 246 7.76 -23.86 11.04
C ARG A 246 9.22 -24.11 10.68
N LEU A 247 9.94 -23.09 10.19
CA LEU A 247 11.36 -23.19 9.90
C LEU A 247 12.18 -23.44 11.16
N ALA A 248 11.95 -22.65 12.23
CA ALA A 248 12.63 -22.83 13.51
C ALA A 248 12.36 -24.21 14.13
N ILE A 249 11.14 -24.73 14.00
CA ILE A 249 10.80 -26.10 14.42
C ILE A 249 11.61 -27.12 13.62
N LYS A 250 11.64 -27.01 12.29
CA LYS A 250 12.42 -27.91 11.42
C LYS A 250 13.92 -27.85 11.73
N ASP A 251 14.47 -26.67 11.97
CA ASP A 251 15.88 -26.49 12.33
C ASP A 251 16.18 -27.17 13.68
N ARG A 252 15.28 -27.05 14.65
CA ARG A 252 15.41 -27.72 15.94
C ARG A 252 15.33 -29.24 15.82
N MET A 253 14.42 -29.76 14.99
CA MET A 253 14.29 -31.20 14.73
C MET A 253 15.56 -31.81 14.11
N GLN A 254 16.40 -31.04 13.41
CA GLN A 254 17.68 -31.54 12.88
C GLN A 254 18.73 -31.76 13.97
N ILE A 255 18.53 -31.17 15.16
CA ILE A 255 19.44 -31.27 16.31
C ILE A 255 18.99 -32.38 17.26
N GLU A 256 17.68 -32.59 17.38
CA GLU A 256 17.09 -33.60 18.26
C GLU A 256 17.20 -35.02 17.69
N SER A 257 17.27 -36.03 18.56
CA SER A 257 17.23 -37.44 18.14
C SER A 257 15.83 -37.81 17.64
N PRO A 258 15.67 -38.57 16.53
CA PRO A 258 14.37 -38.99 16.01
C PRO A 258 13.51 -39.76 17.01
N ASP A 259 14.14 -40.44 17.98
CA ASP A 259 13.47 -41.23 19.01
C ASP A 259 13.13 -40.43 20.28
N SER A 260 13.42 -39.12 20.31
CA SER A 260 13.16 -38.29 21.49
C SER A 260 11.69 -37.85 21.57
N GLU A 261 11.16 -37.75 22.79
CA GLU A 261 9.83 -37.16 23.03
C GLU A 261 9.73 -35.74 22.45
N ILE A 262 10.82 -34.96 22.55
CA ILE A 262 10.91 -33.61 21.99
C ILE A 262 10.73 -33.63 20.46
N PHE A 263 11.31 -34.60 19.76
CA PHE A 263 11.13 -34.73 18.31
C PHE A 263 9.67 -35.02 17.93
N ASN A 264 9.00 -35.90 18.69
CA ASN A 264 7.59 -36.21 18.48
C ASN A 264 6.69 -34.99 18.73
N ASP A 265 6.93 -34.24 19.81
CA ASP A 265 6.21 -33.00 20.13
C ASP A 265 6.40 -31.95 19.01
N LEU A 266 7.63 -31.77 18.52
CA LEU A 266 7.93 -30.86 17.42
C LEU A 266 7.28 -31.29 16.10
N GLN A 267 7.20 -32.60 15.85
CA GLN A 267 6.51 -33.14 14.68
C GLN A 267 4.99 -32.89 14.74
N GLU A 268 4.39 -33.03 15.92
CA GLU A 268 2.96 -32.74 16.14
C GLU A 268 2.64 -31.26 15.87
N LEU A 269 3.53 -30.34 16.30
CA LEU A 269 3.40 -28.90 16.04
C LEU A 269 3.46 -28.52 14.55
N LEU A 270 4.07 -29.34 13.69
CA LEU A 270 4.09 -29.10 12.25
C LEU A 270 2.77 -29.51 11.55
N GLY A 271 1.89 -30.26 12.23
CA GLY A 271 0.64 -30.77 11.65
C GLY A 271 0.86 -31.83 10.54
N GLY A 272 -0.19 -32.61 10.26
CA GLY A 272 -0.18 -33.60 9.17
C GLY A 272 -0.22 -32.93 7.78
N GLU A 273 0.50 -33.52 6.82
CA GLU A 273 0.56 -33.07 5.41
C GLU A 273 -0.80 -33.10 4.69
#